data_AF-A0A225DL02-F1
#
_entry.id   AF-A0A225DL02-F1
#
_cell.length_a   1.000
_cell.length_b   1.000
_cell.length_c   1.000
_cell.angle_alpha   90.00
_cell.angle_beta   90.00
_cell.angle_gamma   90.00
#
_symmetry.space_group_name_H-M   'P 1'
#
loop_
_entity.id
_entity.type
_entity.pdbx_description
1 polymer ?
#
loop_
_entity_poly.entity_id
_entity_poly.type
_entity_poly.pdbx_seq_one_letter_code
_entity_poly.pdbx_strand_id
1 'polypeptide(L)'
;MTMPMTERAAETLSPEQATELMTILDLQARWENHCTDPERRPDALVDLRARQKAHDQFQDAWNDYSKKYRTKEFPETSQSVPDRLAVWCKVLRAVFGRATTGSPVHVMAKVYRMADRIATRQEAGPMTRKTVEDLATAANELDAVIAWCAGLPVKMDVV
;
A
#
# COMPACT_ATOMS: atom_id res chain seq x y z
N MET A 1 20.11 0.63 1.53
CA MET A 1 19.25 -0.55 1.34
C MET A 1 18.21 -0.52 2.46
N THR A 2 16.99 -0.13 2.13
CA THR A 2 15.84 -0.05 3.06
C THR A 2 15.42 -1.48 3.39
N MET A 3 15.30 -1.84 4.65
CA MET A 3 14.79 -3.18 5.01
C MET A 3 13.26 -3.15 4.96
N PRO A 4 12.60 -4.19 4.39
CA PRO A 4 11.15 -4.24 4.38
C PRO A 4 10.64 -4.43 5.82
N MET A 5 9.69 -3.60 6.22
CA MET A 5 9.06 -3.70 7.53
C MET A 5 8.30 -5.03 7.66
N THR A 6 8.39 -5.66 8.83
CA THR A 6 7.64 -6.88 9.15
C THR A 6 6.34 -6.55 9.89
N GLU A 7 5.36 -7.46 9.89
CA GLU A 7 4.11 -7.29 10.65
C GLU A 7 4.38 -7.05 12.13
N ARG A 8 5.32 -7.81 12.73
CA ARG A 8 5.72 -7.62 14.14
C ARG A 8 6.30 -6.24 14.39
N ALA A 9 7.13 -5.71 13.48
CA ALA A 9 7.66 -4.35 13.62
C ALA A 9 6.53 -3.31 13.58
N ALA A 10 5.55 -3.49 12.68
CA ALA A 10 4.38 -2.64 12.60
C ALA A 10 3.49 -2.69 13.86
N GLU A 11 3.33 -3.86 14.47
CA GLU A 11 2.58 -4.02 15.73
C GLU A 11 3.22 -3.27 16.91
N THR A 12 4.56 -3.11 16.90
CA THR A 12 5.29 -2.40 17.96
C THR A 12 5.27 -0.88 17.83
N LEU A 13 4.71 -0.33 16.74
CA LEU A 13 4.65 1.12 16.54
C LEU A 13 3.81 1.78 17.64
N SER A 14 4.25 2.95 18.08
CA SER A 14 3.40 3.82 18.89
C SER A 14 2.23 4.32 18.02
N PRO A 15 1.08 4.69 18.63
CA PRO A 15 -0.06 5.19 17.85
C PRO A 15 0.28 6.44 17.03
N GLU A 16 1.10 7.35 17.58
CA GLU A 16 1.60 8.54 16.87
C GLU A 16 2.44 8.14 15.65
N GLN A 17 3.38 7.23 15.84
CA GLN A 17 4.26 6.75 14.77
C GLN A 17 3.46 6.03 13.67
N ALA A 18 2.45 5.24 14.05
CA ALA A 18 1.58 4.56 13.09
C ALA A 18 0.71 5.53 12.29
N THR A 19 0.18 6.59 12.91
CA THR A 19 -0.58 7.64 12.22
C THR A 19 0.28 8.41 11.20
N GLU A 20 1.52 8.76 11.57
CA GLU A 20 2.45 9.40 10.63
C GLU A 20 2.84 8.46 9.48
N LEU A 21 3.13 7.19 9.79
CA LEU A 21 3.45 6.19 8.78
C LEU A 21 2.28 5.95 7.84
N MET A 22 1.05 5.89 8.36
CA MET A 22 -0.17 5.79 7.56
C MET A 22 -0.29 6.97 6.59
N THR A 23 -0.06 8.20 7.05
CA THR A 23 -0.07 9.39 6.19
C THR A 23 0.96 9.28 5.05
N ILE A 24 2.17 8.80 5.36
CA ILE A 24 3.23 8.59 4.36
C ILE A 24 2.84 7.53 3.33
N LEU A 25 2.25 6.42 3.78
CA LEU A 25 1.78 5.35 2.90
C LEU A 25 0.69 5.85 1.94
N ASP A 26 -0.24 6.68 2.42
CA ASP A 26 -1.28 7.27 1.57
C ASP A 26 -0.69 8.27 0.56
N LEU A 27 0.26 9.11 0.97
CA LEU A 27 0.98 10.02 0.05
C LEU A 27 1.75 9.26 -1.04
N GLN A 28 2.44 8.19 -0.65
CA GLN A 28 3.13 7.32 -1.60
C GLN A 28 2.14 6.68 -2.59
N ALA A 29 1.07 6.07 -2.07
CA ALA A 29 0.08 5.40 -2.90
C ALA A 29 -0.59 6.39 -3.86
N ARG A 30 -0.85 7.63 -3.42
CA ARG A 30 -1.36 8.71 -4.26
C ARG A 30 -0.40 9.03 -5.41
N TRP A 31 0.89 9.22 -5.13
CA TRP A 31 1.89 9.45 -6.18
C TRP A 31 1.96 8.28 -7.18
N GLU A 32 1.97 7.04 -6.70
CA GLU A 32 1.99 5.87 -7.58
C GLU A 32 0.72 5.73 -8.41
N ASN A 33 -0.45 6.06 -7.86
CA ASN A 33 -1.71 6.06 -8.58
C ASN A 33 -1.64 7.04 -9.76
N HIS A 34 -1.04 8.22 -9.58
CA HIS A 34 -0.74 9.14 -10.70
C HIS A 34 0.24 8.57 -11.73
N CYS A 35 1.13 7.65 -11.35
CA CYS A 35 2.08 7.02 -12.27
C CYS A 35 1.46 5.95 -13.18
N THR A 36 0.35 5.33 -12.75
CA THR A 36 -0.20 4.11 -13.38
C THR A 36 -1.48 4.29 -14.18
N ASP A 37 -2.09 5.48 -14.16
CA ASP A 37 -3.32 5.76 -14.89
C ASP A 37 -3.03 5.93 -16.40
N PRO A 38 -3.41 4.97 -17.27
CA PRO A 38 -3.13 5.04 -18.71
C PRO A 38 -4.11 5.97 -19.46
N GLU A 39 -5.28 6.26 -18.87
CA GLU A 39 -6.29 7.14 -19.46
C GLU A 39 -5.97 8.62 -19.21
N ARG A 40 -5.26 8.92 -18.13
CA ARG A 40 -4.53 10.19 -17.96
C ARG A 40 -3.28 10.20 -18.84
N ARG A 41 -3.47 10.42 -20.14
CA ARG A 41 -2.33 10.69 -21.03
C ARG A 41 -1.54 11.93 -20.57
N PRO A 42 -0.20 11.93 -20.65
CA PRO A 42 0.69 12.77 -19.84
C PRO A 42 0.98 14.17 -20.42
N ASP A 43 0.25 14.59 -21.45
CA ASP A 43 0.68 15.71 -22.29
C ASP A 43 0.34 17.09 -21.71
N ALA A 44 -0.43 17.15 -20.61
CA ALA A 44 -0.65 18.38 -19.89
C ALA A 44 0.45 18.59 -18.84
N LEU A 45 1.26 19.64 -18.98
CA LEU A 45 2.23 20.12 -17.96
C LEU A 45 1.66 20.15 -16.53
N VAL A 46 0.33 20.29 -16.40
CA VAL A 46 -0.41 20.23 -15.14
C VAL A 46 -0.29 18.87 -14.46
N ASP A 47 -0.37 17.76 -15.20
CA ASP A 47 -0.30 16.40 -14.65
C ASP A 47 1.12 16.04 -14.20
N LEU A 48 2.14 16.49 -14.96
CA LEU A 48 3.54 16.35 -14.55
C LEU A 48 3.82 17.12 -13.25
N ARG A 49 3.30 18.34 -13.10
CA ARG A 49 3.41 19.13 -11.87
C ARG A 49 2.68 18.47 -10.70
N ALA A 50 1.49 17.91 -10.93
CA ALA A 50 0.74 17.20 -9.89
C ALA A 50 1.50 15.95 -9.40
N ARG A 51 2.08 15.18 -10.33
CA ARG A 51 2.91 14.02 -10.02
C ARG A 51 4.18 14.40 -9.27
N GLN A 52 4.89 15.44 -9.72
CA GLN A 52 6.09 15.93 -9.03
C GLN A 52 5.75 16.40 -7.61
N LYS A 53 4.68 17.19 -7.46
CA LYS A 53 4.22 17.66 -6.15
C LYS A 53 3.87 16.50 -5.21
N ALA A 54 3.17 15.47 -5.69
CA ALA A 54 2.85 14.29 -4.88
C ALA A 54 4.11 13.51 -4.48
N HIS A 55 5.10 13.40 -5.37
CA HIS A 55 6.39 12.80 -5.08
C HIS A 55 7.15 13.58 -4.01
N ASP A 56 7.23 14.91 -4.14
CA ASP A 56 7.95 15.76 -3.19
C ASP A 56 7.31 15.72 -1.80
N GLN A 57 5.96 15.76 -1.73
CA GLN A 57 5.23 15.60 -0.47
C GLN A 57 5.52 14.26 0.21
N PHE A 58 5.59 13.17 -0.56
CA PHE A 58 5.97 11.86 -0.03
C PHE A 58 7.41 11.85 0.47
N GLN A 59 8.36 12.36 -0.32
CA GLN A 59 9.78 12.39 0.05
C GLN A 59 10.03 13.22 1.31
N ASP A 60 9.43 14.41 1.40
CA ASP A 60 9.57 15.28 2.57
C ASP A 60 9.02 14.60 3.82
N ALA A 61 7.81 14.04 3.75
CA ALA A 61 7.20 13.33 4.88
C ALA A 61 8.02 12.10 5.30
N TRP A 62 8.55 11.34 4.33
CA TRP A 62 9.41 10.19 4.62
C TRP A 62 10.75 10.59 5.24
N ASN A 63 11.36 11.66 4.75
CA ASN A 63 12.61 12.19 5.29
C ASN A 63 12.44 12.67 6.74
N ASP A 64 11.33 13.36 7.03
CA ASP A 64 11.05 13.85 8.38
C ASP A 64 10.75 12.70 9.34
N TYR A 65 9.93 11.74 8.92
CA TYR A 65 9.63 10.54 9.71
C TYR A 65 10.88 9.69 10.00
N SER A 66 11.69 9.42 8.98
CA SER A 66 12.91 8.62 9.14
C SER A 66 13.93 9.31 10.05
N LYS A 67 14.04 10.65 10.01
CA LYS A 67 14.84 11.43 10.97
C LYS A 67 14.26 11.36 12.39
N LYS A 68 12.95 11.58 12.54
CA LYS A 68 12.24 11.63 13.83
C LYS A 68 12.34 10.30 14.57
N TYR A 69 12.06 9.19 13.90
CA TYR A 69 12.02 7.85 14.50
C TYR A 69 13.30 7.04 14.29
N ARG A 70 14.31 7.61 13.61
CA ARG A 70 15.59 6.96 13.29
C ARG A 70 15.43 5.58 12.63
N THR A 71 14.36 5.40 11.86
CA THR A 71 14.07 4.15 11.18
C THR A 71 14.42 4.22 9.70
N LYS A 72 14.88 3.09 9.18
CA LYS A 72 15.05 2.84 7.73
C LYS A 72 14.14 1.71 7.26
N GLU A 73 13.21 1.26 8.10
CA GLU A 73 12.26 0.23 7.74
C GLU A 73 11.06 0.88 7.07
N PHE A 74 10.79 0.45 5.84
CA PHE A 74 9.64 0.94 5.09
C PHE A 74 8.74 -0.24 4.70
N PRO A 75 7.41 -0.09 4.75
CA PRO A 75 6.49 -1.18 4.45
C PRO A 75 6.51 -1.73 3.03
N GLU A 76 7.40 -1.31 2.14
CA GLU A 76 7.31 -1.70 0.73
C GLU A 76 8.17 -2.90 0.35
N THR A 77 7.48 -3.98 -0.03
CA THR A 77 8.05 -5.11 -0.77
C THR A 77 7.63 -5.03 -2.23
N SER A 78 8.32 -5.70 -3.16
CA SER A 78 7.85 -5.87 -4.54
C SER A 78 6.57 -6.72 -4.55
N GLN A 79 5.40 -6.15 -4.80
CA GLN A 79 4.09 -6.79 -4.51
C GLN A 79 3.43 -7.41 -5.75
N SER A 80 4.25 -7.90 -6.69
CA SER A 80 3.77 -8.44 -7.97
C SER A 80 3.31 -9.90 -7.90
N VAL A 81 3.41 -10.56 -6.75
CA VAL A 81 3.00 -11.96 -6.53
C VAL A 81 2.08 -12.06 -5.30
N PRO A 82 1.13 -13.03 -5.26
CA PRO A 82 0.13 -13.16 -4.19
C PRO A 82 0.72 -13.12 -2.78
N ASP A 83 1.77 -13.90 -2.52
CA ASP A 83 2.37 -13.99 -1.19
C ASP A 83 2.94 -12.67 -0.70
N ARG A 84 3.58 -11.91 -1.60
CA ARG A 84 4.15 -10.60 -1.25
C ARG A 84 3.06 -9.55 -1.05
N LEU A 85 1.97 -9.63 -1.81
CA LEU A 85 0.80 -8.78 -1.56
C LEU A 85 0.17 -9.12 -0.20
N ALA A 86 0.01 -10.41 0.13
CA ALA A 86 -0.53 -10.83 1.42
C ALA A 86 0.35 -10.37 2.60
N VAL A 87 1.67 -10.51 2.49
CA VAL A 87 2.62 -10.00 3.51
C VAL A 87 2.49 -8.49 3.66
N TRP A 88 2.40 -7.74 2.56
CA TRP A 88 2.21 -6.30 2.63
C TRP A 88 0.87 -5.92 3.27
N CYS A 89 -0.22 -6.59 2.91
CA CYS A 89 -1.53 -6.37 3.53
C CYS A 89 -1.51 -6.64 5.05
N LYS A 90 -0.76 -7.63 5.53
CA LYS A 90 -0.58 -7.87 6.98
C LYS A 90 0.13 -6.70 7.67
N VAL A 91 1.18 -6.18 7.05
CA VAL A 91 1.87 -4.98 7.57
C VAL A 91 0.93 -3.78 7.60
N LEU A 92 0.18 -3.53 6.53
CA LEU A 92 -0.79 -2.44 6.47
C LEU A 92 -1.88 -2.59 7.55
N ARG A 93 -2.40 -3.80 7.74
CA ARG A 93 -3.41 -4.10 8.77
C ARG A 93 -2.89 -3.77 10.17
N ALA A 94 -1.64 -4.16 10.47
CA ALA A 94 -1.00 -3.81 11.73
C ALA A 94 -0.84 -2.28 11.89
N VAL A 95 -0.40 -1.57 10.85
CA VAL A 95 -0.31 -0.10 10.89
C VAL A 95 -1.70 0.54 11.10
N PHE A 96 -2.72 0.10 10.38
CA PHE A 96 -4.09 0.64 10.49
C PHE A 96 -4.70 0.40 11.88
N GLY A 97 -4.42 -0.76 12.49
CA GLY A 97 -4.86 -1.07 13.85
C GLY A 97 -4.18 -0.23 14.94
N ARG A 98 -3.04 0.41 14.63
CA ARG A 98 -2.28 1.27 15.56
C ARG A 98 -2.52 2.75 15.32
N ALA A 99 -2.76 3.15 14.08
CA ALA A 99 -3.05 4.53 13.71
C ALA A 99 -4.36 5.01 14.35
N THR A 100 -4.36 6.24 14.83
CA THR A 100 -5.54 6.88 15.43
C THR A 100 -6.35 7.68 14.42
N THR A 101 -5.70 8.15 13.35
CA THR A 101 -6.32 8.92 12.26
C THR A 101 -5.63 8.62 10.93
N GLY A 102 -6.25 9.04 9.84
CA GLY A 102 -5.73 8.87 8.49
C GLY A 102 -6.82 8.48 7.50
N SER A 103 -6.55 8.68 6.21
CA SER A 103 -7.46 8.29 5.12
C SER A 103 -6.87 7.13 4.33
N PRO A 104 -7.42 5.91 4.38
CA PRO A 104 -6.85 4.74 3.71
C PRO A 104 -7.13 4.70 2.20
N VAL A 105 -7.71 5.75 1.63
CA VAL A 105 -8.30 5.74 0.28
C VAL A 105 -7.27 5.40 -0.80
N HIS A 106 -6.12 6.08 -0.85
CA HIS A 106 -5.15 5.82 -1.92
C HIS A 106 -4.41 4.50 -1.70
N VAL A 107 -4.16 4.15 -0.43
CA VAL A 107 -3.56 2.85 -0.07
C VAL A 107 -4.46 1.70 -0.51
N MET A 108 -5.76 1.74 -0.21
CA MET A 108 -6.69 0.70 -0.63
C MET A 108 -6.86 0.65 -2.15
N ALA A 109 -6.86 1.80 -2.83
CA ALA A 109 -6.83 1.84 -4.29
C ALA A 109 -5.57 1.15 -4.85
N LYS A 110 -4.40 1.34 -4.24
CA LYS A 110 -3.17 0.63 -4.60
C LYS A 110 -3.31 -0.88 -4.36
N VAL A 111 -3.83 -1.30 -3.20
CA VAL A 111 -4.06 -2.72 -2.88
C VAL A 111 -4.95 -3.38 -3.93
N TYR A 112 -6.11 -2.81 -4.23
CA TYR A 112 -7.03 -3.37 -5.24
C TYR A 112 -6.41 -3.41 -6.63
N ARG A 113 -5.70 -2.36 -7.05
CA ARG A 113 -4.98 -2.35 -8.34
C ARG A 113 -3.99 -3.51 -8.44
N MET A 114 -3.34 -3.87 -7.34
CA MET A 114 -2.36 -4.96 -7.33
C MET A 114 -3.04 -6.32 -7.29
N ALA A 115 -4.14 -6.45 -6.55
CA ALA A 115 -5.01 -7.62 -6.61
C ALA A 115 -5.53 -7.84 -8.04
N ASP A 116 -5.99 -6.80 -8.74
CA ASP A 116 -6.46 -6.90 -10.14
C ASP A 116 -5.35 -7.40 -11.07
N ARG A 117 -4.12 -6.86 -10.94
CA ARG A 117 -2.98 -7.31 -11.75
C ARG A 117 -2.64 -8.77 -11.52
N ILE A 118 -2.74 -9.23 -10.27
CA ILE A 118 -2.53 -10.63 -9.91
C ILE A 118 -3.66 -11.49 -10.47
N ALA A 119 -4.92 -11.06 -10.33
CA ALA A 119 -6.09 -11.76 -10.86
C ALA A 119 -5.96 -11.98 -12.36
N THR A 120 -5.62 -10.93 -13.12
CA THR A 120 -5.37 -11.02 -14.57
C THR A 120 -4.25 -12.01 -14.90
N ARG A 121 -3.13 -12.01 -14.15
CA ARG A 121 -2.00 -12.92 -14.41
C ARG A 121 -2.33 -14.38 -14.06
N GLN A 122 -3.12 -14.59 -13.02
CA GLN A 122 -3.51 -15.92 -12.56
C GLN A 122 -4.77 -16.45 -13.26
N GLU A 123 -5.38 -15.67 -14.16
CA GLU A 123 -6.69 -15.97 -14.76
C GLU A 123 -7.76 -16.25 -13.68
N ALA A 124 -7.61 -15.58 -12.53
CA ALA A 124 -8.55 -15.68 -11.42
C ALA A 124 -9.65 -14.61 -11.55
N GLY A 125 -10.81 -14.86 -10.94
CA GLY A 125 -11.88 -13.87 -10.84
C GLY A 125 -11.43 -12.61 -10.07
N PRO A 126 -11.93 -11.42 -10.44
CA PRO A 126 -11.60 -10.19 -9.74
C PRO A 126 -12.07 -10.25 -8.28
N MET A 127 -11.31 -9.62 -7.39
CA MET A 127 -11.69 -9.52 -6.00
C MET A 127 -12.94 -8.63 -5.85
N THR A 128 -13.90 -9.07 -5.04
CA THR A 128 -15.03 -8.23 -4.62
C THR A 128 -14.52 -7.07 -3.75
N ARG A 129 -14.87 -5.83 -4.12
CA ARG A 129 -14.43 -4.62 -3.42
C ARG A 129 -15.55 -4.08 -2.56
N LYS A 130 -15.23 -3.60 -1.36
CA LYS A 130 -16.15 -2.75 -0.59
C LYS A 130 -15.65 -1.32 -0.52
N THR A 131 -16.58 -0.40 -0.33
CA THR A 131 -16.27 0.99 0.00
C THR A 131 -15.61 1.04 1.37
N VAL A 132 -14.47 1.73 1.44
CA VAL A 132 -13.69 1.89 2.67
C VAL A 132 -13.78 3.35 3.10
N GLU A 133 -14.43 3.58 4.24
CA GLU A 133 -14.64 4.94 4.78
C GLU A 133 -13.68 5.25 5.96
N ASP A 134 -13.23 4.23 6.68
CA ASP A 134 -12.37 4.36 7.85
C ASP A 134 -11.28 3.27 7.91
N LEU A 135 -10.34 3.44 8.84
CA LEU A 135 -9.21 2.53 9.03
C LEU A 135 -9.63 1.11 9.48
N ALA A 136 -10.72 0.99 10.24
CA ALA A 136 -11.20 -0.30 10.74
C ALA A 136 -11.80 -1.13 9.60
N THR A 137 -12.62 -0.50 8.77
CA THR A 137 -13.17 -1.07 7.53
C THR A 137 -12.05 -1.42 6.56
N ALA A 138 -11.04 -0.56 6.44
CA ALA A 138 -9.85 -0.84 5.63
C ALA A 138 -9.11 -2.09 6.12
N ALA A 139 -8.91 -2.24 7.43
CA ALA A 139 -8.27 -3.41 8.01
C ALA A 139 -9.04 -4.71 7.72
N ASN A 140 -10.37 -4.67 7.82
CA ASN A 140 -11.22 -5.83 7.46
C ASN A 140 -11.13 -6.17 5.97
N GLU A 141 -11.06 -5.16 5.09
CA GLU A 141 -10.86 -5.41 3.66
C GLU A 141 -9.46 -5.96 3.36
N LEU A 142 -8.42 -5.55 4.10
CA LEU A 142 -7.10 -6.16 4.01
C LEU A 142 -7.13 -7.65 4.39
N ASP A 143 -7.88 -8.04 5.42
CA ASP A 143 -8.08 -9.45 5.77
C ASP A 143 -8.75 -10.23 4.62
N ALA A 144 -9.70 -9.62 3.92
CA ALA A 144 -10.30 -10.21 2.73
C ALA A 144 -9.28 -10.38 1.59
N VAL A 145 -8.40 -9.40 1.35
CA VAL A 145 -7.31 -9.52 0.36
C VAL A 145 -6.34 -10.64 0.75
N ILE A 146 -5.96 -10.73 2.03
CA ILE A 146 -5.06 -11.77 2.54
C ILE A 146 -5.67 -13.15 2.31
N ALA A 147 -6.94 -13.34 2.66
CA ALA A 147 -7.66 -14.59 2.44
C ALA A 147 -7.77 -14.93 0.94
N TRP A 148 -8.06 -13.93 0.10
CA TRP A 148 -8.09 -14.11 -1.36
C TRP A 148 -6.75 -14.56 -1.91
N CYS A 149 -5.64 -13.90 -1.53
CA CYS A 149 -4.29 -14.29 -1.93
C CYS A 149 -3.96 -15.73 -1.52
N ALA A 150 -4.35 -16.17 -0.32
CA ALA A 150 -4.12 -17.53 0.17
C ALA A 150 -4.95 -18.60 -0.58
N GLY A 151 -6.07 -18.21 -1.17
CA GLY A 151 -6.91 -19.09 -1.99
C GLY A 151 -6.48 -19.21 -3.45
N LEU A 152 -5.50 -18.41 -3.90
CA LEU A 152 -5.01 -18.49 -5.28
C LEU A 152 -4.16 -19.74 -5.49
N PRO A 153 -4.28 -20.39 -6.66
CA PRO A 153 -3.42 -21.52 -6.99
C PRO A 153 -1.97 -21.05 -7.06
N VAL A 154 -1.08 -21.75 -6.36
CA VAL A 154 0.36 -21.59 -6.56
C VAL A 154 0.66 -22.17 -7.94
N LYS A 155 0.82 -21.32 -8.96
CA LYS A 155 1.47 -21.76 -10.20
C LYS A 155 2.90 -22.14 -9.81
N MET A 156 3.15 -23.43 -9.64
CA MET A 156 4.52 -23.95 -9.66
C MET A 156 5.00 -23.68 -11.07
N ASP A 157 5.83 -22.65 -11.23
CA ASP A 157 6.57 -22.45 -12.47
C ASP A 157 7.39 -23.73 -12.67
N VAL A 158 6.97 -24.52 -13.66
CA VAL A 158 7.75 -25.66 -14.15
C VAL A 158 9.02 -25.04 -14.73
N VAL A 159 10.13 -25.27 -14.02
CA VAL A 159 11.49 -24.91 -14.44
C VAL A 159 11.84 -25.62 -15.74
#